data_AF-A0A3D0PS98-F1
#
_entry.id   AF-A0A3D0PS98-F1
#
_cell.length_a   1.000
_cell.length_b   1.000
_cell.length_c   1.000
_cell.angle_alpha   90.00
_cell.angle_beta   90.00
_cell.angle_gamma   90.00
#
_symmetry.space_group_name_H-M   'P 1'
#
loop_
_entity.id
_entity.type
_entity.pdbx_description
1 polymer ?
#
loop_
_entity_poly.entity_id
_entity_poly.type
_entity_poly.pdbx_seq_one_letter_code
_entity_poly.pdbx_strand_id
1 'polypeptide(L)' 'FMVEAPWLLRVMQSVNFDDYESLQYFQRVLLETGVIDQLRKAGIQEGDTVSIYDVQFDFVE' A
#
# COMPACT_ATOMS: atom_id res chain seq x y z
N PHE A 1 -11.24 -3.77 -1.58
CA PHE A 1 -11.44 -2.69 -0.57
C PHE A 1 -10.71 -1.43 -1.02
N MET A 2 -11.24 -0.24 -0.71
CA MET A 2 -10.65 1.05 -1.10
C MET A 2 -10.20 1.80 0.16
N VAL A 3 -8.90 2.06 0.28
CA VAL A 3 -8.34 2.84 1.41
C VAL A 3 -8.13 4.27 0.96
N GLU A 4 -8.87 5.19 1.56
CA GLU A 4 -8.69 6.63 1.35
C GLU A 4 -7.67 7.19 2.33
N ALA A 5 -6.43 7.33 1.87
CA ALA A 5 -5.34 7.93 2.63
C ALA A 5 -4.73 9.10 1.82
N PRO A 6 -5.12 10.36 2.09
CA PRO A 6 -4.63 11.53 1.34
C PRO A 6 -3.10 11.71 1.39
N TRP A 7 -2.47 11.24 2.47
CA TRP A 7 -1.02 11.23 2.61
C TRP A 7 -0.37 10.13 1.75
N LEU A 8 -1.03 9.00 1.58
CA LEU A 8 -0.54 7.87 0.80
C LEU A 8 -0.48 8.22 -0.69
N LEU A 9 -1.43 9.03 -1.18
CA LEU A 9 -1.39 9.66 -2.50
C LEU A 9 -0.08 10.41 -2.75
N ARG A 10 0.40 11.19 -1.77
CA ARG A 10 1.67 11.92 -1.89
C ARG A 10 2.86 10.97 -1.94
N VAL A 11 2.82 9.90 -1.14
CA VAL A 11 3.87 8.87 -1.14
C VAL A 11 3.89 8.16 -2.49
N MET A 12 2.73 7.75 -3.02
CA MET A 12 2.62 7.13 -4.34
C MET A 12 3.14 8.03 -5.47
N GLN A 13 2.88 9.34 -5.40
CA GLN A 13 3.43 10.31 -6.36
C GLN A 13 4.96 10.45 -6.25
N SER A 14 5.55 10.15 -5.10
CA SER A 14 7.00 10.19 -4.88
C SER A 14 7.71 8.86 -5.13
N VAL A 15 6.96 7.76 -5.21
CA VAL A 15 7.48 6.42 -5.38
C VAL A 15 7.55 6.09 -6.86
N ASN A 16 8.73 5.69 -7.31
CA ASN A 16 8.89 5.10 -8.63
C ASN A 16 8.68 3.58 -8.55
N PHE A 17 7.62 3.07 -9.18
CA PHE A 17 7.31 1.63 -9.16
C PHE A 17 8.25 0.78 -10.04
N ASP A 18 9.03 1.40 -10.92
CA ASP A 18 10.06 0.73 -11.72
C ASP A 18 11.39 0.60 -10.96
N ASP A 19 11.53 1.29 -9.82
CA ASP A 19 12.74 1.30 -8.99
C ASP A 19 12.56 0.46 -7.72
N TYR A 20 13.47 -0.49 -7.52
CA TYR A 20 13.42 -1.42 -6.39
C TYR A 20 13.55 -0.70 -5.04
N GLU A 21 14.41 0.31 -4.93
CA GLU A 21 14.59 1.05 -3.66
C GLU A 21 13.32 1.81 -3.29
N SER A 22 12.70 2.47 -4.27
CA SER A 22 11.43 3.20 -4.11
C SER A 22 10.28 2.26 -3.69
N LEU A 23 10.19 1.06 -4.28
CA LEU A 23 9.23 0.03 -3.86
C LEU A 23 9.45 -0.42 -2.41
N GLN A 24 10.71 -0.60 -2.02
CA GLN A 24 11.05 -1.04 -0.67
C GLN A 24 10.72 0.06 0.36
N TYR A 25 10.93 1.33 0.01
CA TYR A 25 10.48 2.47 0.80
C TYR A 25 8.95 2.49 0.94
N PHE A 26 8.22 2.28 -0.16
CA PHE A 26 6.75 2.23 -0.14
C PHE A 26 6.22 1.14 0.81
N GLN A 27 6.77 -0.08 0.73
CA GLN A 27 6.43 -1.16 1.65
C GLN A 27 6.70 -0.78 3.12
N ARG A 28 7.85 -0.17 3.41
CA ARG A 28 8.18 0.31 4.77
C ARG A 28 7.16 1.33 5.26
N VAL A 29 6.81 2.31 4.43
CA VAL A 29 5.81 3.32 4.79
C VAL A 29 4.47 2.66 5.11
N LEU A 30 4.01 1.70 4.31
CA LEU A 30 2.75 0.97 4.58
C LEU A 30 2.78 0.23 5.92
N LEU A 31 3.92 -0.37 6.28
CA LEU A 31 4.13 -1.03 7.58
C LEU A 31 4.16 -0.03 8.73
N GLU A 32 4.97 1.03 8.62
CA GLU A 32 5.16 2.03 9.68
C GLU A 32 3.90 2.84 9.98
N THR A 33 3.10 3.13 8.96
CA THR A 33 1.86 3.90 9.09
C THR A 33 0.66 3.07 9.54
N GLY A 34 0.82 1.75 9.65
CA GLY A 34 -0.25 0.85 10.04
C GLY A 34 -1.34 0.67 8.98
N VAL A 35 -1.07 1.02 7.71
CA VAL A 35 -2.00 0.73 6.61
C VAL A 35 -2.22 -0.77 6.50
N ILE A 36 -1.18 -1.58 6.66
CA ILE A 36 -1.25 -3.05 6.69
C ILE A 36 -2.21 -3.54 7.78
N ASP A 37 -2.17 -2.94 8.98
CA ASP A 37 -3.07 -3.28 10.10
C ASP A 37 -4.52 -2.89 9.80
N GLN A 38 -4.74 -1.74 9.15
CA GLN A 38 -6.06 -1.31 8.69
C GLN A 38 -6.61 -2.25 7.60
N LEU A 39 -5.77 -2.68 6.66
CA LEU A 39 -6.14 -3.65 5.62
C LEU A 39 -6.55 -4.99 6.25
N ARG A 40 -5.78 -5.50 7.22
CA ARG A 40 -6.15 -6.71 7.99
C ARG A 40 -7.46 -6.53 8.77
N LYS A 41 -7.66 -5.39 9.43
CA LYS A 41 -8.91 -5.07 10.14
C LYS A 41 -10.12 -4.94 9.21
N ALA A 42 -9.89 -4.50 7.97
CA ALA A 42 -10.91 -4.49 6.92
C ALA A 42 -11.27 -5.89 6.41
N GLY A 43 -10.51 -6.93 6.81
CA GLY A 43 -10.75 -8.33 6.45
C GLY A 43 -9.97 -8.80 5.23
N ILE A 44 -8.96 -8.04 4.80
CA ILE A 44 -8.08 -8.40 3.67
C ILE A 44 -7.10 -9.46 4.13
N GLN A 45 -6.93 -10.50 3.32
CA GLN A 45 -6.06 -11.63 3.57
C GLN A 45 -4.89 -11.67 2.57
N GLU A 46 -3.88 -12.47 2.88
CA GLU A 46 -2.79 -12.76 1.94
C GLU A 46 -3.36 -13.27 0.61
N GLY A 47 -2.94 -12.67 -0.50
CA GLY A 47 -3.43 -12.96 -1.85
C GLY A 47 -4.63 -12.14 -2.29
N ASP A 48 -5.21 -11.28 -1.44
CA ASP A 48 -6.24 -10.34 -1.86
C ASP A 48 -5.63 -9.13 -2.58
N THR A 49 -6.29 -8.70 -3.65
CA THR A 49 -5.92 -7.49 -4.37
C THR A 49 -6.48 -6.25 -3.67
N VAL A 50 -5.57 -5.34 -3.30
CA VAL A 50 -5.88 -4.05 -2.71
C VAL A 50 -5.80 -2.98 -3.78
N SER A 51 -6.79 -2.10 -3.85
CA SER A 51 -6.79 -0.96 -4.76
C SER A 51 -6.72 0.35 -3.97
N ILE A 52 -5.71 1.15 -4.29
CA ILE A 52 -5.44 2.44 -3.68
C ILE A 52 -5.19 3.45 -4.81
N TYR A 53 -6.10 4.41 -4.98
CA TYR A 53 -5.98 5.53 -5.94
C TYR A 53 -5.38 5.12 -7.30
N ASP A 54 -6.04 4.16 -7.98
CA ASP A 54 -5.65 3.57 -9.28
C ASP A 54 -4.46 2.60 -9.28
N VAL A 55 -3.74 2.45 -8.17
CA VAL A 55 -2.74 1.39 -8.01
C VAL A 55 -3.41 0.16 -7.43
N GLN A 56 -3.29 -0.97 -8.13
CA GLN A 56 -3.70 -2.28 -7.63
C GLN A 56 -2.45 -3.09 -7.31
N PHE A 57 -2.42 -3.67 -6.12
CA PHE A 57 -1.35 -4.56 -5.70
C PHE A 57 -1.91 -5.71 -4.91
N ASP A 58 -1.24 -6.85 -4.99
CA ASP A 58 -1.59 -8.01 -4.20
C ASP A 58 -0.96 -7.87 -2.82
N PHE A 59 -1.77 -8.11 -1.79
CA PHE A 59 -1.30 -8.14 -0.43
C PHE A 59 -0.54 -9.44 -0.18
N VAL A 60 0.77 -9.33 0.03
CA VAL A 60 1.65 -10.46 0.36
C VAL A 60 2.20 -10.22 1.77
N GLU A 61 1.95 -11.15 2.69
CA GLU A 61 2.46 -11.13 4.07
C GLU A 61 3.89 -11.68 4.18
#